data_AF-A0A0J9XY72-F1
#
_entry.id   AF-A0A0J9XY72-F1
#
_cell.length_a   1.000
_cell.length_b   1.000
_cell.length_c   1.000
_cell.angle_alpha   90.00
_cell.angle_beta   90.00
_cell.angle_gamma   90.00
#
_symmetry.space_group_name_H-M   'P 1'
#
loop_
_entity.id
_entity.type
_entity.pdbx_description
1 polymer ?
#
loop_
_entity_poly.entity_id
_entity_poly.type
_entity_poly.pdbx_seq_one_letter_code
_entity_poly.pdbx_strand_id
1 'polypeptide(L)'
;FKIFFFYFQVLRVVVPQMLIIILLIAYVLFGSAMFVILDDNLAKENFTDIILFSFTTIATIGYGNITPSTPWAQLFCIAFSIFGIPMTLLTLANLGKYLTKSYWMALEMRWRPCENAKMPLPTIIILFLITFAFGSILFYQKGRGFSMDDVYFSIISFATVGFGDKFPTADDPLRLIAMVCYLVWGMILMTTTFSIVSSYLRTLRGARDVHVWFGGKSMKVSKLLEIVAAELNVSLRNTERF
;
A
#
# COMPACT_ATOMS: atom_id res chain seq x y z
N PHE A 1 6.14 12.56 -34.99
CA PHE A 1 6.45 11.12 -34.83
C PHE A 1 6.85 10.73 -33.40
N LYS A 2 7.89 11.35 -32.79
CA LYS A 2 8.32 11.03 -31.40
C LYS A 2 7.25 11.27 -30.31
N ILE A 3 6.48 12.36 -30.41
CA ILE A 3 5.40 12.68 -29.47
C ILE A 3 4.24 11.68 -29.56
N PHE A 4 3.88 11.27 -30.78
CA PHE A 4 2.84 10.26 -31.01
C PHE A 4 3.25 8.87 -30.48
N PHE A 5 4.50 8.47 -30.71
CA PHE A 5 5.05 7.22 -30.17
C PHE A 5 5.11 7.23 -28.63
N PHE A 6 5.49 8.36 -28.04
CA PHE A 6 5.48 8.54 -26.59
C PHE A 6 4.06 8.42 -26.01
N TYR A 7 3.07 9.08 -26.63
CA TYR A 7 1.67 9.00 -26.20
C TYR A 7 1.13 7.58 -26.31
N PHE A 8 1.39 6.87 -27.42
CA PHE A 8 1.00 5.49 -27.61
C PHE A 8 1.61 4.53 -26.57
N GLN A 9 2.88 4.75 -26.20
CA GLN A 9 3.57 3.95 -25.19
C GLN A 9 3.03 4.22 -23.78
N VAL A 10 2.68 5.47 -23.45
CA VAL A 10 2.00 5.81 -22.20
C VAL A 10 0.59 5.21 -22.16
N LEU A 11 -0.16 5.31 -23.25
CA LEU A 11 -1.53 4.80 -23.34
C LEU A 11 -1.58 3.27 -23.15
N ARG A 12 -0.64 2.53 -23.74
CA ARG A 12 -0.53 1.07 -23.60
C ARG A 12 -0.30 0.60 -22.15
N VAL A 13 0.32 1.46 -21.33
CA VAL A 13 0.61 1.18 -19.92
C VAL A 13 -0.55 1.64 -19.02
N VAL A 14 -1.16 2.79 -19.32
CA VAL A 14 -2.24 3.37 -18.52
C VAL A 14 -3.57 2.65 -18.73
N VAL A 15 -3.90 2.23 -19.96
CA VAL A 15 -5.21 1.64 -20.30
C VAL A 15 -5.52 0.35 -19.52
N PRO A 16 -4.62 -0.65 -19.42
CA PRO A 16 -4.88 -1.85 -18.62
C PRO A 16 -5.12 -1.52 -17.15
N GLN A 17 -4.39 -0.54 -16.60
CA GLN A 17 -4.56 -0.13 -15.21
C GLN A 17 -5.92 0.54 -14.97
N MET A 18 -6.36 1.41 -15.88
CA MET A 18 -7.68 2.04 -15.80
C MET A 18 -8.81 0.99 -15.87
N LEU A 19 -8.64 -0.04 -16.70
CA LEU A 19 -9.59 -1.16 -16.78
C LEU A 19 -9.69 -1.90 -15.44
N ILE A 20 -8.56 -2.24 -14.80
CA ILE A 20 -8.57 -2.91 -13.49
C ILE A 20 -9.24 -2.03 -12.43
N ILE A 21 -9.00 -0.71 -12.43
CA ILE A 21 -9.65 0.22 -11.50
C ILE A 21 -11.16 0.25 -11.71
N ILE A 22 -11.62 0.36 -12.96
CA ILE A 22 -13.06 0.33 -13.30
C ILE A 22 -13.69 -1.00 -12.86
N LEU A 23 -13.01 -2.11 -13.13
CA LEU A 23 -13.44 -3.43 -12.69
C LEU A 23 -13.50 -3.54 -11.16
N LEU A 24 -12.55 -2.95 -10.44
CA LEU A 24 -12.53 -2.93 -8.97
C LEU A 24 -13.72 -2.14 -8.42
N ILE A 25 -14.01 -0.97 -9.00
CA ILE A 25 -15.16 -0.15 -8.61
C ILE A 25 -16.45 -0.92 -8.85
N ALA A 26 -16.61 -1.54 -10.03
CA ALA A 26 -17.78 -2.37 -10.33
C ALA A 26 -17.90 -3.56 -9.36
N TYR A 27 -16.78 -4.18 -9.00
CA TYR A 27 -16.73 -5.30 -8.06
C TYR A 27 -17.15 -4.89 -6.65
N VAL A 28 -16.70 -3.73 -6.17
CA VAL A 28 -17.13 -3.17 -4.87
C VAL A 28 -18.63 -2.91 -4.88
N LEU A 29 -19.16 -2.23 -5.91
CA LEU A 29 -20.59 -1.94 -6.02
C LEU A 29 -21.45 -3.21 -6.07
N PHE A 30 -20.99 -4.22 -6.82
CA PHE A 30 -21.65 -5.53 -6.85
C PHE A 30 -21.65 -6.21 -5.48
N GLY A 31 -20.50 -6.22 -4.79
CA GLY A 31 -20.38 -6.74 -3.43
C GLY A 31 -21.34 -6.04 -2.47
N SER A 32 -21.40 -4.71 -2.50
CA SER A 32 -22.28 -3.91 -1.65
C SER A 32 -23.76 -4.24 -1.85
N ALA A 33 -24.19 -4.38 -3.11
CA ALA A 33 -25.56 -4.78 -3.41
C ALA A 33 -25.89 -6.19 -2.90
N MET A 34 -24.96 -7.15 -3.08
CA MET A 34 -25.14 -8.51 -2.56
C MET A 34 -25.20 -8.55 -1.03
N PHE A 35 -24.37 -7.77 -0.33
CA PHE A 35 -24.38 -7.73 1.13
C PHE A 35 -25.72 -7.22 1.69
N VAL A 36 -26.34 -6.22 1.06
CA VAL A 36 -27.68 -5.73 1.43
C VAL A 36 -28.76 -6.79 1.19
N ILE A 37 -28.65 -7.59 0.13
CA ILE A 37 -29.64 -8.63 -0.20
C ILE A 37 -29.52 -9.85 0.74
N LEU A 38 -28.30 -10.19 1.16
CA LEU A 38 -28.03 -11.41 1.93
C LEU A 38 -28.12 -11.21 3.46
N ASP A 39 -28.17 -9.97 3.94
CA ASP A 39 -28.19 -9.66 5.36
C ASP A 39 -29.11 -8.47 5.68
N ASP A 40 -30.22 -8.77 6.34
CA ASP A 40 -31.22 -7.79 6.75
C ASP A 40 -30.70 -6.74 7.73
N ASN A 41 -29.62 -7.02 8.48
CA ASN A 41 -29.00 -6.03 9.36
C ASN A 41 -28.15 -5.05 8.56
N LEU A 42 -27.42 -5.53 7.53
CA LEU A 42 -26.69 -4.64 6.62
C LEU A 42 -27.65 -3.81 5.76
N ALA A 43 -28.83 -4.33 5.46
CA ALA A 43 -29.86 -3.59 4.73
C ALA A 43 -30.41 -2.36 5.48
N LYS A 44 -30.20 -2.27 6.80
CA LYS A 44 -30.60 -1.11 7.62
C LYS A 44 -29.57 0.03 7.59
N GLU A 45 -28.34 -0.28 7.23
CA GLU A 45 -27.26 0.72 7.14
C GLU A 45 -27.36 1.53 5.84
N ASN A 46 -26.73 2.70 5.82
CA ASN A 46 -26.68 3.49 4.59
C ASN A 46 -25.89 2.74 3.51
N PHE A 47 -26.37 2.81 2.26
CA PHE A 47 -25.69 2.13 1.14
C PHE A 47 -24.25 2.61 0.94
N THR A 48 -23.96 3.88 1.22
CA THR A 48 -22.61 4.47 1.19
C THR A 48 -21.68 3.85 2.24
N ASP A 49 -22.18 3.55 3.44
CA ASP A 49 -21.43 2.86 4.49
C ASP A 49 -21.19 1.39 4.10
N ILE A 50 -22.14 0.74 3.42
CA ILE A 50 -21.95 -0.62 2.87
C ILE A 50 -20.91 -0.64 1.74
N ILE A 51 -20.84 0.39 0.90
CA ILE A 51 -19.76 0.55 -0.09
C ILE A 51 -18.40 0.67 0.58
N LEU A 52 -18.32 1.50 1.62
CA LEU A 52 -17.09 1.66 2.40
C LEU A 52 -16.71 0.34 3.10
N PHE A 53 -17.66 -0.37 3.69
CA PHE A 53 -17.47 -1.70 4.25
C PHE A 53 -16.88 -2.66 3.20
N SER A 54 -17.53 -2.76 2.03
CA SER A 54 -17.10 -3.65 0.94
C SER A 54 -15.67 -3.33 0.47
N PHE A 55 -15.34 -2.05 0.31
CA PHE A 55 -13.99 -1.59 -0.03
C PHE A 55 -12.97 -1.94 1.07
N THR A 56 -13.28 -1.63 2.34
CA THR A 56 -12.37 -1.89 3.47
C THR A 56 -12.16 -3.37 3.74
N THR A 57 -13.12 -4.24 3.40
CA THR A 57 -12.96 -5.70 3.41
C THR A 57 -11.89 -6.15 2.41
N ILE A 58 -12.01 -5.76 1.13
CA ILE A 58 -11.04 -6.19 0.10
C ILE A 58 -9.69 -5.47 0.21
N ALA A 59 -9.67 -4.28 0.81
CA ALA A 59 -8.45 -3.57 1.19
C ALA A 59 -7.80 -4.14 2.46
N THR A 60 -8.40 -5.18 3.08
CA THR A 60 -7.90 -5.84 4.30
C THR A 60 -7.76 -4.91 5.51
N ILE A 61 -8.50 -3.79 5.53
CA ILE A 61 -8.55 -2.88 6.68
C ILE A 61 -9.52 -3.43 7.72
N GLY A 62 -10.78 -3.70 7.32
CA GLY A 62 -11.79 -4.37 8.13
C GLY A 62 -12.03 -3.77 9.52
N TYR A 63 -12.55 -2.54 9.61
CA TYR A 63 -12.81 -1.85 10.89
C TYR A 63 -13.75 -2.62 11.85
N GLY A 64 -14.61 -3.51 11.35
CA GLY A 64 -15.51 -4.31 12.20
C GLY A 64 -16.68 -3.55 12.81
N ASN A 65 -16.92 -2.28 12.43
CA ASN A 65 -18.10 -1.51 12.81
C ASN A 65 -19.38 -2.05 12.14
N ILE A 66 -19.26 -2.53 10.90
CA ILE A 66 -20.29 -3.24 10.15
C ILE A 66 -19.71 -4.62 9.82
N THR A 67 -20.49 -5.68 10.09
CA THR A 67 -20.04 -7.07 9.87
C THR A 67 -21.21 -7.94 9.42
N PRO A 68 -20.98 -8.93 8.53
CA PRO A 68 -22.02 -9.85 8.09
C PRO A 68 -22.44 -10.76 9.26
N SER A 69 -23.72 -10.69 9.60
CA SER A 69 -24.36 -11.38 10.70
C SER A 69 -24.99 -12.72 10.27
N THR A 70 -25.38 -12.85 9.00
CA THR A 70 -25.98 -14.10 8.47
C THR A 70 -24.91 -15.08 7.95
N PRO A 71 -25.12 -16.41 8.07
CA PRO A 71 -24.21 -17.40 7.49
C PRO A 71 -24.01 -17.25 5.99
N TRP A 72 -25.06 -16.84 5.26
CA TRP A 72 -25.02 -16.63 3.81
C TRP A 72 -24.19 -15.41 3.44
N ALA A 73 -24.33 -14.30 4.16
CA ALA A 73 -23.49 -13.12 3.95
C ALA A 73 -22.03 -13.37 4.34
N GLN A 74 -21.76 -14.20 5.36
CA GLN A 74 -20.41 -14.62 5.73
C GLN A 74 -19.76 -15.51 4.65
N LEU A 75 -20.51 -16.48 4.12
CA LEU A 75 -20.05 -17.32 3.01
C LEU A 75 -19.74 -16.48 1.76
N PHE A 76 -20.62 -15.52 1.44
CA PHE A 76 -20.38 -14.56 0.37
C PHE A 76 -19.14 -13.70 0.65
N CYS A 77 -18.94 -13.21 1.88
CA CYS A 77 -17.77 -12.44 2.28
C CYS A 77 -16.46 -13.20 2.06
N ILE A 78 -16.43 -14.50 2.37
CA ILE A 78 -15.28 -15.37 2.10
C ILE A 78 -14.99 -15.41 0.58
N ALA A 79 -15.99 -15.73 -0.23
CA ALA A 79 -15.83 -15.78 -1.69
C ALA A 79 -15.42 -14.42 -2.29
N PHE A 80 -16.03 -13.35 -1.80
CA PHE A 80 -15.76 -11.97 -2.20
C PHE A 80 -14.31 -11.55 -1.90
N SER A 81 -13.77 -11.98 -0.76
CA SER A 81 -12.41 -11.65 -0.32
C SER A 81 -11.33 -12.39 -1.13
N ILE A 82 -11.59 -13.65 -1.53
CA ILE A 82 -10.65 -14.47 -2.30
C ILE A 82 -10.26 -13.79 -3.63
N PHE A 83 -11.21 -13.15 -4.31
CA PHE A 83 -10.94 -12.44 -5.56
C PHE A 83 -10.62 -10.95 -5.35
N GLY A 84 -11.27 -10.30 -4.38
CA GLY A 84 -11.12 -8.86 -4.14
C GLY A 84 -9.74 -8.48 -3.61
N ILE A 85 -9.17 -9.28 -2.69
CA ILE A 85 -7.87 -8.97 -2.07
C ILE A 85 -6.73 -9.02 -3.10
N PRO A 86 -6.53 -10.10 -3.90
CA PRO A 86 -5.48 -10.12 -4.92
C PRO A 86 -5.61 -8.98 -5.94
N MET A 87 -6.84 -8.65 -6.32
CA MET A 87 -7.11 -7.57 -7.25
C MET A 87 -6.72 -6.21 -6.65
N THR A 88 -7.03 -5.97 -5.38
CA THR A 88 -6.65 -4.76 -4.65
C THR A 88 -5.14 -4.66 -4.45
N LEU A 89 -4.47 -5.77 -4.12
CA LEU A 89 -3.00 -5.79 -4.00
C LEU A 89 -2.32 -5.48 -5.34
N LEU A 90 -2.85 -6.02 -6.45
CA LEU A 90 -2.33 -5.74 -7.79
C LEU A 90 -2.49 -4.26 -8.17
N THR A 91 -3.65 -3.66 -7.88
CA THR A 91 -3.88 -2.22 -8.17
C THR A 91 -2.93 -1.36 -7.34
N LEU A 92 -2.80 -1.60 -6.04
CA LEU A 92 -1.89 -0.88 -5.15
C LEU A 92 -0.43 -1.00 -5.59
N ALA A 93 0.03 -2.20 -5.94
CA ALA A 93 1.41 -2.41 -6.41
C ALA A 93 1.72 -1.60 -7.69
N ASN A 94 0.79 -1.56 -8.64
CA ASN A 94 0.96 -0.79 -9.86
C ASN A 94 0.90 0.73 -9.60
N LEU A 95 -0.03 1.19 -8.75
CA LEU A 95 -0.14 2.60 -8.36
C LEU A 95 1.13 3.09 -7.64
N GLY A 96 1.73 2.27 -6.77
CA GLY A 96 3.02 2.60 -6.13
C GLY A 96 4.18 2.75 -7.11
N LYS A 97 4.22 1.94 -8.18
CA LYS A 97 5.21 2.10 -9.26
C LYS A 97 4.99 3.40 -10.04
N TYR A 98 3.73 3.74 -10.34
CA TYR A 98 3.39 4.99 -11.02
C TYR A 98 3.75 6.21 -10.18
N LEU A 99 3.50 6.18 -8.87
CA LEU A 99 3.90 7.22 -7.94
C LEU A 99 5.43 7.43 -7.97
N THR A 100 6.20 6.34 -7.93
CA THR A 100 7.67 6.41 -8.01
C THR A 100 8.13 7.02 -9.34
N LYS A 101 7.52 6.61 -10.45
CA LYS A 101 7.84 7.14 -11.78
C LYS A 101 7.46 8.62 -11.92
N SER A 102 6.30 9.04 -11.41
CA SER A 102 5.83 10.42 -11.51
C SER A 102 6.72 11.38 -10.71
N TYR A 103 7.19 10.96 -9.54
CA TYR A 103 8.18 11.72 -8.75
C TYR A 103 9.46 12.00 -9.52
N TRP A 104 10.08 10.97 -10.10
CA TRP A 104 11.32 11.13 -10.88
C TRP A 104 11.11 11.97 -12.15
N MET A 105 9.91 11.90 -12.74
CA MET A 105 9.54 12.74 -13.88
C MET A 105 9.35 14.21 -13.48
N ALA A 106 8.74 14.48 -12.33
CA ALA A 106 8.50 15.84 -11.83
C ALA A 106 9.79 16.56 -11.42
N LEU A 107 10.81 15.84 -10.96
CA LEU A 107 12.11 16.40 -10.59
C LEU A 107 13.02 16.74 -11.79
N GLU A 108 12.51 16.72 -13.02
CA GLU A 108 13.23 17.05 -14.26
C GLU A 108 14.60 16.35 -14.41
N MET A 109 14.83 15.22 -13.72
CA MET A 109 15.99 14.39 -13.96
C MET A 109 15.84 13.70 -15.31
N ARG A 110 16.29 14.39 -16.35
CA ARG A 110 16.65 13.84 -17.66
C ARG A 110 17.76 12.83 -17.42
N TRP A 111 17.45 11.59 -17.04
CA TRP A 111 18.17 10.38 -17.46
C TRP A 111 17.61 9.11 -16.80
N ARG A 112 17.42 8.11 -17.67
CA ARG A 112 17.10 6.68 -17.47
C ARG A 112 16.51 6.30 -16.10
N PRO A 113 15.22 5.90 -16.03
CA PRO A 113 14.76 5.20 -14.85
C PRO A 113 15.60 3.93 -14.72
N CYS A 114 16.54 3.92 -13.76
CA CYS A 114 17.05 2.66 -13.26
C CYS A 114 15.82 1.86 -12.88
N GLU A 115 15.69 0.64 -13.40
CA GLU A 115 14.50 -0.21 -13.27
C GLU A 115 14.06 -0.41 -11.80
N ASN A 116 14.93 -0.07 -10.86
CA ASN A 116 14.76 -0.15 -9.40
C ASN A 116 14.96 1.18 -8.65
N ALA A 117 14.87 2.35 -9.28
CA ALA A 117 15.03 3.64 -8.61
C ALA A 117 13.90 3.87 -7.58
N LYS A 118 14.22 3.80 -6.29
CA LYS A 118 13.28 4.03 -5.19
C LYS A 118 13.25 5.50 -4.80
N MET A 119 12.09 5.98 -4.36
CA MET A 119 12.01 7.33 -3.78
C MET A 119 12.90 7.46 -2.54
N PRO A 120 13.54 8.61 -2.32
CA PRO A 120 14.27 8.86 -1.09
C PRO A 120 13.31 8.98 0.10
N LEU A 121 13.72 8.44 1.25
CA LEU A 121 12.92 8.39 2.48
C LEU A 121 12.37 9.77 2.94
N PRO A 122 13.14 10.87 2.91
CA PRO A 122 12.64 12.18 3.32
C PRO A 122 11.42 12.66 2.52
N THR A 123 11.36 12.37 1.22
CA THR A 123 10.21 12.74 0.38
C THR A 123 8.94 12.05 0.84
N ILE A 124 9.02 10.76 1.18
CA ILE A 124 7.86 10.00 1.65
C ILE A 124 7.39 10.53 3.01
N ILE A 125 8.31 10.85 3.91
CA ILE A 125 7.97 11.46 5.21
C ILE A 125 7.20 12.78 4.99
N ILE A 126 7.67 13.63 4.07
CA ILE A 126 6.98 14.88 3.72
C ILE A 126 5.58 14.59 3.14
N LEU A 127 5.45 13.61 2.23
CA LEU A 127 4.15 13.21 1.67
C LEU A 127 3.18 12.70 2.76
N PHE A 128 3.68 11.95 3.75
CA PHE A 128 2.86 11.54 4.90
C PHE A 128 2.40 12.73 5.74
N LEU A 129 3.30 13.67 6.05
CA LEU A 129 2.94 14.88 6.80
C LEU A 129 1.85 15.70 6.09
N ILE A 130 1.96 15.87 4.77
CA ILE A 130 0.93 16.53 3.95
C ILE A 130 -0.38 15.74 3.99
N THR A 131 -0.30 14.41 3.88
CA THR A 131 -1.49 13.53 3.91
C THR A 131 -2.19 13.58 5.26
N PHE A 132 -1.47 13.68 6.38
CA PHE A 132 -2.08 13.83 7.71
C PHE A 132 -2.71 15.21 7.90
N ALA A 133 -2.06 16.27 7.41
CA ALA A 133 -2.66 17.61 7.42
C ALA A 133 -3.97 17.65 6.63
N PHE A 134 -4.00 17.02 5.44
CA PHE A 134 -5.22 16.90 4.64
C PHE A 134 -6.28 16.01 5.28
N GLY A 135 -5.88 14.89 5.89
CA GLY A 135 -6.78 13.98 6.61
C GLY A 135 -7.51 14.67 7.75
N SER A 136 -6.81 15.50 8.52
CA SER A 136 -7.42 16.27 9.60
C SER A 136 -8.46 17.28 9.09
N ILE A 137 -8.30 17.83 7.88
CA ILE A 137 -9.32 18.68 7.25
C ILE A 137 -10.53 17.85 6.78
N LEU A 138 -10.30 16.68 6.20
CA LEU A 138 -11.34 15.82 5.62
C LEU A 138 -12.18 15.13 6.71
N PHE A 139 -11.56 14.72 7.80
CA PHE A 139 -12.21 14.10 8.96
C PHE A 139 -12.52 15.10 10.08
N TYR A 140 -12.35 16.39 9.82
CA TYR A 140 -12.65 17.46 10.77
C TYR A 140 -14.10 17.34 11.26
N GLN A 141 -14.27 16.83 12.47
CA GLN A 141 -15.54 16.94 13.16
C GLN A 141 -15.68 18.39 13.64
N LYS A 142 -16.74 19.07 13.17
CA LYS A 142 -17.06 20.47 13.48
C LYS A 142 -16.71 20.80 14.95
N GLY A 143 -15.65 21.59 15.15
CA GLY A 143 -15.28 22.14 16.47
C GLY A 143 -14.00 21.60 17.12
N ARG A 144 -13.32 20.60 16.55
CA ARG A 144 -12.00 20.16 17.05
C ARG A 144 -10.93 20.37 15.99
N GLY A 145 -9.92 21.19 16.29
CA GLY A 145 -8.73 21.39 15.45
C GLY A 145 -7.95 20.09 15.18
N PHE A 146 -6.74 20.22 14.64
CA PHE A 146 -5.84 19.08 14.44
C PHE A 146 -5.75 18.21 15.68
N SER A 147 -6.29 16.99 15.61
CA SER A 147 -6.28 16.03 16.70
C SER A 147 -5.28 14.92 16.42
N MET A 148 -4.59 14.48 17.48
CA MET A 148 -3.79 13.25 17.43
C MET A 148 -4.64 12.04 17.03
N ASP A 149 -5.94 12.12 17.24
CA ASP A 149 -6.91 11.11 16.85
C ASP A 149 -7.00 10.89 15.35
N ASP A 150 -6.87 11.95 14.54
CA ASP A 150 -6.96 11.90 13.08
C ASP A 150 -5.72 11.24 12.48
N VAL A 151 -4.54 11.58 13.02
CA VAL A 151 -3.26 10.97 12.65
C VAL A 151 -3.25 9.49 13.03
N TYR A 152 -3.68 9.19 14.25
CA TYR A 152 -3.82 7.82 14.74
C TYR A 152 -4.71 6.99 13.82
N PHE A 153 -5.92 7.49 13.52
CA PHE A 153 -6.84 6.83 12.60
C PHE A 153 -6.18 6.59 11.23
N SER A 154 -5.53 7.60 10.68
CA SER A 154 -4.89 7.52 9.36
C SER A 154 -3.79 6.45 9.33
N ILE A 155 -2.89 6.42 10.32
CA ILE A 155 -1.81 5.43 10.39
C ILE A 155 -2.37 4.01 10.52
N ILE A 156 -3.31 3.79 11.44
CA ILE A 156 -3.93 2.47 11.67
C ILE A 156 -4.69 1.98 10.44
N SER A 157 -5.31 2.88 9.69
CA SER A 157 -6.04 2.56 8.46
C SER A 157 -5.08 2.26 7.31
N PHE A 158 -4.06 3.08 7.09
CA PHE A 158 -3.10 2.89 5.99
C PHE A 158 -2.21 1.66 6.21
N ALA A 159 -1.90 1.34 7.46
CA ALA A 159 -1.20 0.12 7.85
C ALA A 159 -2.09 -1.14 7.74
N THR A 160 -3.36 -0.99 7.37
CA THR A 160 -4.37 -2.05 7.30
C THR A 160 -4.49 -2.83 8.61
N VAL A 161 -4.34 -2.14 9.74
CA VAL A 161 -4.52 -2.72 11.09
C VAL A 161 -6.00 -2.65 11.48
N GLY A 162 -6.64 -1.50 11.25
CA GLY A 162 -8.10 -1.36 11.31
C GLY A 162 -8.74 -1.73 12.65
N PHE A 163 -8.23 -1.21 13.78
CA PHE A 163 -8.78 -1.53 15.11
C PHE A 163 -10.28 -1.29 15.29
N GLY A 164 -10.89 -0.40 14.51
CA GLY A 164 -12.33 -0.14 14.56
C GLY A 164 -12.79 0.76 15.70
N ASP A 165 -11.87 1.25 16.53
CA ASP A 165 -12.14 2.23 17.58
C ASP A 165 -12.46 3.62 17.00
N LYS A 166 -11.89 3.92 15.84
CA LYS A 166 -12.25 5.08 15.00
C LYS A 166 -12.45 4.61 13.57
N PHE A 167 -13.54 5.04 12.97
CA PHE A 167 -13.87 4.77 11.59
C PHE A 167 -14.62 5.96 10.99
N PRO A 168 -14.54 6.15 9.67
CA PRO A 168 -15.23 7.24 9.02
C PRO A 168 -16.66 6.85 8.67
N THR A 169 -17.62 7.76 8.84
CA THR A 169 -19.01 7.59 8.38
C THR A 169 -19.20 8.23 7.02
N ALA A 170 -19.71 7.45 6.06
CA ALA A 170 -19.93 7.88 4.70
C ALA A 170 -21.37 8.42 4.55
N ASP A 171 -21.67 9.53 5.22
CA ASP A 171 -23.03 10.09 5.20
C ASP A 171 -23.46 10.57 3.79
N ASP A 172 -22.48 11.07 3.00
CA ASP A 172 -22.69 11.62 1.67
C ASP A 172 -21.82 10.91 0.60
N PRO A 173 -22.30 10.74 -0.64
CA PRO A 173 -21.52 10.16 -1.73
C PRO A 173 -20.20 10.90 -2.01
N LEU A 174 -20.20 12.23 -1.90
CA LEU A 174 -18.97 13.03 -2.09
C LEU A 174 -17.95 12.71 -0.99
N ARG A 175 -18.42 12.58 0.25
CA ARG A 175 -17.59 12.25 1.40
C ARG A 175 -17.04 10.83 1.27
N LEU A 176 -17.84 9.87 0.83
CA LEU A 176 -17.41 8.51 0.50
C LEU A 176 -16.26 8.51 -0.52
N ILE A 177 -16.42 9.23 -1.64
CA ILE A 177 -15.38 9.31 -2.68
C ILE A 177 -14.10 9.91 -2.10
N ALA A 178 -14.22 10.99 -1.31
CA ALA A 178 -13.07 11.62 -0.68
C ALA A 178 -12.35 10.66 0.30
N MET A 179 -13.10 9.88 1.07
CA MET A 179 -12.57 8.88 2.01
C MET A 179 -11.86 7.73 1.30
N VAL A 180 -12.50 7.14 0.27
CA VAL A 180 -11.90 6.05 -0.49
C VAL A 180 -10.62 6.52 -1.17
N CYS A 181 -10.63 7.72 -1.79
CA CYS A 181 -9.44 8.31 -2.38
C CYS A 181 -8.34 8.54 -1.33
N TYR A 182 -8.70 9.04 -0.14
CA TYR A 182 -7.76 9.25 0.97
C TYR A 182 -7.11 7.94 1.43
N LEU A 183 -7.91 6.90 1.65
CA LEU A 183 -7.44 5.58 2.07
C LEU A 183 -6.57 4.94 0.98
N VAL A 184 -6.99 4.98 -0.28
CA VAL A 184 -6.18 4.49 -1.42
C VAL A 184 -4.84 5.22 -1.50
N TRP A 185 -4.84 6.55 -1.38
CA TRP A 185 -3.62 7.33 -1.38
C TRP A 185 -2.67 6.94 -0.25
N GLY A 186 -3.17 6.83 0.99
CA GLY A 186 -2.36 6.42 2.12
C GLY A 186 -1.84 4.98 2.03
N MET A 187 -2.64 4.04 1.51
CA MET A 187 -2.19 2.67 1.23
C MET A 187 -1.07 2.62 0.19
N ILE A 188 -1.10 3.49 -0.82
CA ILE A 188 0.00 3.62 -1.80
C ILE A 188 1.28 4.09 -1.09
N LEU A 189 1.18 5.12 -0.23
CA LEU A 189 2.34 5.61 0.55
C LEU A 189 2.89 4.55 1.52
N MET A 190 2.03 3.74 2.14
CA MET A 190 2.48 2.63 2.98
C MET A 190 3.14 1.52 2.17
N THR A 191 2.61 1.20 1.00
CA THR A 191 3.20 0.20 0.09
C THR A 191 4.60 0.62 -0.38
N THR A 192 4.80 1.90 -0.74
CA THR A 192 6.12 2.41 -1.14
C THR A 192 7.09 2.42 0.03
N THR A 193 6.63 2.77 1.23
CA THR A 193 7.43 2.69 2.47
C THR A 193 7.89 1.26 2.73
N PHE A 194 6.98 0.28 2.66
CA PHE A 194 7.31 -1.13 2.82
C PHE A 194 8.36 -1.60 1.80
N SER A 195 8.24 -1.17 0.53
CA SER A 195 9.22 -1.49 -0.52
C SER A 195 10.62 -0.95 -0.22
N ILE A 196 10.72 0.23 0.38
CA ILE A 196 11.99 0.84 0.77
C ILE A 196 12.60 0.15 1.98
N VAL A 197 11.81 -0.05 3.04
CA VAL A 197 12.24 -0.80 4.23
C VAL A 197 12.71 -2.21 3.83
N SER A 198 11.96 -2.89 2.97
CA SER A 198 12.35 -4.19 2.40
C SER A 198 13.67 -4.09 1.63
N SER A 199 13.93 -2.98 0.93
CA SER A 199 15.23 -2.73 0.28
C SER A 199 16.37 -2.66 1.28
N TYR A 200 16.22 -1.84 2.32
CA TYR A 200 17.26 -1.65 3.32
C TYR A 200 17.55 -2.96 4.05
N LEU A 201 16.51 -3.71 4.42
CA LEU A 201 16.64 -5.03 5.01
C LEU A 201 17.37 -6.02 4.08
N ARG A 202 17.10 -5.98 2.78
CA ARG A 202 17.82 -6.80 1.79
C ARG A 202 19.28 -6.39 1.66
N THR A 203 19.62 -5.10 1.70
CA THR A 203 21.01 -4.65 1.67
C THR A 203 21.79 -5.10 2.91
N LEU A 204 21.17 -5.00 4.10
CA LEU A 204 21.76 -5.49 5.34
C LEU A 204 22.01 -7.01 5.31
N ARG A 205 21.06 -7.78 4.78
CA ARG A 205 21.23 -9.23 4.59
C ARG A 205 22.23 -9.56 3.47
N GLY A 206 22.24 -8.77 2.39
CA GLY A 206 23.05 -8.98 1.19
C GLY A 206 24.54 -8.75 1.40
N ALA A 207 24.95 -7.95 2.39
CA ALA A 207 26.36 -7.82 2.78
C ALA A 207 26.99 -9.17 3.22
N ARG A 208 26.17 -10.14 3.69
CA ARG A 208 26.63 -11.50 4.04
C ARG A 208 26.75 -12.46 2.85
N ASP A 209 26.11 -12.17 1.71
CA ASP A 209 25.96 -13.06 0.56
C ASP A 209 26.63 -12.53 -0.73
N VAL A 210 27.49 -11.52 -0.63
CA VAL A 210 28.31 -11.09 -1.77
C VAL A 210 29.28 -12.20 -2.14
N HIS A 211 29.26 -12.64 -3.39
CA HIS A 211 30.23 -13.57 -3.94
C HIS A 211 31.46 -12.80 -4.44
N VAL A 212 32.60 -13.01 -3.79
CA VAL A 212 33.90 -12.44 -4.19
C VAL A 212 34.72 -13.52 -4.87
N TRP A 213 35.37 -13.17 -5.98
CA TRP A 213 36.31 -14.04 -6.67
C TRP A 213 37.69 -13.92 -6.02
N PHE A 214 38.15 -15.00 -5.41
CA PHE A 214 39.46 -15.06 -4.75
C PHE A 214 40.17 -16.35 -5.17
N GLY A 215 41.39 -16.24 -5.70
CA GLY A 215 42.18 -17.41 -6.14
C GLY A 215 41.52 -18.25 -7.24
N GLY A 216 40.78 -17.63 -8.16
CA GLY A 216 40.12 -18.32 -9.28
C GLY A 216 38.86 -19.11 -8.91
N LYS A 217 38.34 -18.97 -7.68
CA LYS A 217 37.06 -19.53 -7.25
C LYS A 217 36.15 -18.43 -6.69
N SER A 218 34.86 -18.51 -7.00
CA SER A 218 33.84 -17.67 -6.38
C SER A 218 33.52 -18.19 -4.98
N MET A 219 33.63 -17.33 -3.96
CA MET A 219 33.28 -17.66 -2.58
C MET A 219 32.51 -16.52 -1.92
N LYS A 220 31.62 -16.85 -0.99
CA LYS A 220 30.87 -15.84 -0.23
C LYS A 220 31.79 -15.07 0.70
N VAL A 221 31.54 -13.77 0.87
CA VAL A 221 32.27 -12.91 1.83
C VAL A 221 32.18 -13.45 3.26
N SER A 222 31.03 -14.00 3.66
CA SER A 222 30.88 -14.68 4.95
C SER A 222 31.89 -15.83 5.13
N LYS A 223 32.02 -16.70 4.13
CA LYS A 223 32.99 -17.82 4.14
C LYS A 223 34.44 -17.34 4.08
N LEU A 224 34.73 -16.28 3.34
CA LEU A 224 36.06 -15.67 3.30
C LEU A 224 36.44 -15.09 4.67
N LEU A 225 35.51 -14.36 5.30
CA LEU A 225 35.71 -13.79 6.63
C LEU A 225 35.88 -14.89 7.69
N GLU A 226 35.18 -16.03 7.57
CA GLU A 226 35.41 -17.21 8.41
C GLU A 226 36.83 -17.77 8.25
N ILE A 227 37.30 -17.94 7.02
CA ILE A 227 38.66 -18.44 6.75
C ILE A 227 39.72 -17.47 7.30
N VAL A 228 39.57 -16.17 7.03
CA VAL A 228 40.51 -15.14 7.49
C VAL A 228 40.51 -15.03 9.01
N ALA A 229 39.35 -15.11 9.66
CA ALA A 229 39.25 -15.06 11.11
C ALA A 229 39.87 -16.31 11.78
N ALA A 230 39.73 -17.49 11.15
CA ALA A 230 40.38 -18.72 11.61
C ALA A 230 41.91 -18.62 11.51
N GLU A 231 42.44 -18.07 10.42
CA GLU A 231 43.90 -17.89 10.22
C GLU A 231 44.51 -16.89 11.21
N LEU A 232 43.76 -15.84 11.55
CA LEU A 232 44.18 -14.82 12.51
C LEU A 232 43.85 -15.18 13.97
N ASN A 233 43.23 -16.35 14.21
CA ASN A 233 42.79 -16.83 15.52
C ASN A 233 41.89 -15.82 16.28
N VAL A 234 41.06 -15.07 15.55
CA VAL A 234 40.14 -14.05 16.10
C VAL A 234 38.73 -14.62 16.15
N SER A 235 38.08 -14.62 17.32
CA SER A 235 36.68 -15.05 17.46
C SER A 235 35.73 -14.04 16.81
N LEU A 236 34.91 -14.50 15.84
CA LEU A 236 33.93 -13.70 15.07
C LEU A 236 32.76 -13.12 15.88
N ARG A 237 32.80 -13.15 17.22
CA ARG A 237 31.68 -12.71 18.07
C ARG A 237 31.45 -11.19 18.06
N ASN A 238 32.33 -10.40 17.44
CA ASN A 238 32.24 -8.93 17.40
C ASN A 238 31.91 -8.33 16.02
N THR A 239 31.77 -9.13 14.97
CA THR A 239 31.50 -8.64 13.60
C THR A 239 30.01 -8.46 13.29
N GLU A 240 29.10 -8.77 14.21
CA GLU A 240 27.64 -8.57 14.02
C GLU A 240 27.18 -7.10 14.21
N ARG A 241 28.11 -6.14 14.34
CA ARG A 241 27.80 -4.71 14.56
C ARG A 241 28.16 -3.76 13.40
N PHE A 242 28.52 -4.27 12.22
CA PHE A 242 28.75 -3.42 11.04
C PHE A 242 27.91 -3.87 9.84
#